data_AF-A0A167NFR3-F1
#
_entry.id   AF-A0A167NFR3-F1
#
_cell.length_a   1.000
_cell.length_b   1.000
_cell.length_c   1.000
_cell.angle_alpha   90.00
_cell.angle_beta   90.00
_cell.angle_gamma   90.00
#
_symmetry.space_group_name_H-M   'P 1'
#
loop_
_entity.id
_entity.type
_entity.pdbx_description
1 polymer ?
#
loop_
_entity_poly.entity_id
_entity_poly.type
_entity_poly.pdbx_seq_one_letter_code
_entity_poly.pdbx_strand_id
1 'polypeptide(L)'
;MEYAVVIIILLIVAFMWARVDDKKREAQIDKIFEGRDSLEPEEFYEKYYGSTDISKAIVVDILVILETVLEIELSRLLPSDDFSQNLRYLFEFDSMADVDLVESLERKFLIKISDIEAENIKTIEDLVMFVSNKVNCT
;
A
#
# COMPACT_ATOMS: atom_id res chain seq x y z
N MET A 1 -40.30 1.51 20.40
CA MET A 1 -40.32 1.79 18.94
C MET A 1 -39.54 3.06 18.60
N GLU A 2 -39.59 4.12 19.41
CA GLU A 2 -38.89 5.39 19.13
C GLU A 2 -37.36 5.26 19.00
N TYR A 3 -36.71 4.50 19.90
CA TYR A 3 -35.25 4.28 19.83
C TYR A 3 -34.78 3.51 18.59
N ALA A 4 -35.60 2.62 18.04
CA ALA A 4 -35.24 1.84 16.86
C ALA A 4 -35.16 2.74 15.61
N VAL A 5 -36.05 3.72 15.50
CA VAL A 5 -36.05 4.69 14.39
C VAL A 5 -34.81 5.59 14.48
N VAL A 6 -34.45 6.04 15.68
CA VAL A 6 -33.24 6.86 15.91
C VAL A 6 -31.97 6.07 15.56
N ILE A 7 -31.86 4.80 15.97
CA ILE A 7 -30.71 3.95 15.63
C ILE A 7 -30.59 3.74 14.11
N ILE A 8 -31.71 3.49 13.42
CA ILE A 8 -31.70 3.32 11.95
C ILE A 8 -31.24 4.61 11.26
N ILE A 9 -31.71 5.78 11.70
CA ILE A 9 -31.27 7.07 11.15
C ILE A 9 -29.77 7.28 11.39
N LEU A 10 -29.26 6.97 12.59
CA LEU A 10 -27.83 7.08 12.89
C LEU A 10 -26.98 6.14 12.02
N LEU A 11 -27.45 4.90 11.78
CA LEU A 11 -26.76 3.97 10.89
C LEU A 11 -26.76 4.45 9.43
N ILE A 12 -27.87 5.04 8.95
CA ILE A 12 -27.95 5.61 7.59
C ILE A 12 -27.01 6.81 7.47
N VAL A 13 -26.98 7.70 8.47
CA VAL A 13 -26.08 8.86 8.47
C VAL A 13 -24.62 8.43 8.51
N ALA A 14 -24.27 7.45 9.36
CA ALA A 14 -22.92 6.88 9.42
C ALA A 14 -22.53 6.22 8.08
N PHE A 15 -23.45 5.46 7.46
CA PHE A 15 -23.24 4.84 6.15
C PHE A 15 -23.06 5.90 5.04
N MET A 16 -23.84 6.98 5.07
CA MET A 16 -23.69 8.08 4.12
C MET A 16 -22.35 8.82 4.30
N TRP A 17 -21.88 9.00 5.53
CA TRP A 17 -20.57 9.60 5.80
C TRP A 17 -19.44 8.71 5.30
N ALA A 18 -19.47 7.41 5.58
CA ALA A 18 -18.48 6.45 5.09
C ALA A 18 -18.33 6.52 3.55
N ARG A 19 -19.45 6.52 2.82
CA ARG A 19 -19.45 6.61 1.35
C ARG A 19 -18.90 7.92 0.78
N VAL A 20 -18.89 9.01 1.55
CA VAL A 20 -18.34 10.30 1.11
C VAL A 20 -16.83 10.31 1.25
N ASP A 21 -16.30 9.70 2.30
CA ASP A 21 -14.85 9.61 2.51
C ASP A 21 -14.19 8.66 1.51
N ASP A 22 -14.84 7.52 1.19
CA ASP A 22 -14.38 6.59 0.12
C ASP A 22 -14.20 7.31 -1.22
N LYS A 23 -15.17 8.13 -1.62
CA LYS A 23 -15.12 8.87 -2.90
C LYS A 23 -14.01 9.91 -2.96
N LYS A 24 -13.72 10.57 -1.84
CA LYS A 24 -12.61 11.54 -1.78
C LYS A 24 -11.26 10.83 -1.87
N ARG A 25 -11.17 9.63 -1.30
CA ARG A 25 -9.98 8.77 -1.35
C ARG A 25 -9.72 8.32 -2.79
N GLU A 26 -10.71 7.72 -3.45
CA GLU A 26 -10.62 7.31 -4.86
C GLU A 26 -10.23 8.48 -5.78
N ALA A 27 -10.87 9.64 -5.64
CA ALA A 27 -10.56 10.80 -6.48
C ALA A 27 -9.12 11.32 -6.32
N GLN A 28 -8.53 11.19 -5.13
CA GLN A 28 -7.14 11.58 -4.90
C GLN A 28 -6.15 10.53 -5.40
N ILE A 29 -6.48 9.26 -5.24
CA ILE A 29 -5.74 8.13 -5.84
C ILE A 29 -5.67 8.30 -7.36
N ASP A 30 -6.81 8.55 -7.99
CA ASP A 30 -6.88 8.78 -9.44
C ASP A 30 -6.02 9.96 -9.88
N LYS A 31 -5.95 11.01 -9.06
CA LYS A 31 -5.10 12.18 -9.33
C LYS A 31 -3.61 11.87 -9.17
N ILE A 32 -3.22 11.08 -8.17
CA ILE A 32 -1.83 10.66 -7.96
C ILE A 32 -1.35 9.79 -9.12
N PHE A 33 -2.24 8.93 -9.62
CA PHE A 33 -1.96 7.95 -10.66
C PHE A 33 -2.43 8.36 -12.06
N GLU A 34 -2.80 9.63 -12.25
CA GLU A 34 -3.34 10.11 -13.52
C GLU A 34 -2.34 9.92 -14.67
N GLY A 35 -2.79 9.32 -15.78
CA GLY A 35 -1.98 9.13 -16.98
C GLY A 35 -0.94 8.01 -16.91
N ARG A 36 -0.97 7.18 -15.87
CA ARG A 36 -0.08 6.02 -15.71
C ARG A 36 -0.73 4.74 -16.26
N ASP A 37 0.10 3.85 -16.78
CA ASP A 37 -0.33 2.51 -17.17
C ASP A 37 -0.77 1.72 -15.93
N SER A 38 -1.87 1.00 -16.05
CA SER A 38 -2.26 -0.02 -15.07
C SER A 38 -1.54 -1.32 -15.43
N LEU A 39 -0.86 -1.90 -14.46
CA LEU A 39 -0.05 -3.11 -14.56
C LEU A 39 -0.46 -4.05 -13.44
N GLU A 40 -0.72 -5.30 -13.79
CA GLU A 40 -0.84 -6.36 -12.79
C GLU A 40 0.51 -6.60 -12.09
N PRO A 41 0.55 -7.15 -10.86
CA PRO A 41 1.79 -7.36 -10.12
C PRO A 41 2.88 -8.11 -10.90
N GLU A 42 2.50 -9.11 -11.68
CA GLU A 42 3.41 -9.84 -12.55
C GLU A 42 3.96 -8.97 -13.68
N GLU A 43 3.13 -8.13 -14.29
CA GLU A 43 3.52 -7.22 -15.37
C GLU A 43 4.44 -6.11 -14.85
N PHE A 44 4.17 -5.60 -13.64
CA PHE A 44 5.04 -4.68 -12.94
C PHE A 44 6.43 -5.28 -12.73
N TYR A 45 6.50 -6.54 -12.27
CA TYR A 45 7.77 -7.25 -12.17
C TYR A 45 8.48 -7.35 -13.52
N GLU A 46 7.81 -7.84 -14.57
CA GLU A 46 8.46 -8.01 -15.87
C GLU A 46 8.97 -6.67 -16.42
N LYS A 47 8.20 -5.58 -16.25
CA LYS A 47 8.54 -4.25 -16.77
C LYS A 47 9.73 -3.61 -16.06
N TYR A 48 9.81 -3.72 -14.73
CA TYR A 48 10.78 -2.98 -13.93
C TYR A 48 11.93 -3.84 -13.37
N TYR A 49 11.69 -5.12 -13.12
CA TYR A 49 12.62 -6.02 -12.44
C TYR A 49 12.97 -7.29 -13.21
N GLY A 50 12.35 -7.55 -14.37
CA GLY A 50 12.54 -8.79 -15.14
C GLY A 50 13.97 -9.04 -15.64
N SER A 51 14.82 -8.00 -15.70
CA SER A 51 16.24 -8.11 -16.03
C SER A 51 17.17 -8.09 -14.80
N THR A 52 16.63 -8.07 -13.59
CA THR A 52 17.39 -8.04 -12.33
C THR A 52 17.51 -9.45 -11.73
N ASP A 53 18.37 -9.61 -10.72
CA ASP A 53 18.49 -10.86 -9.95
C ASP A 53 17.43 -10.97 -8.83
N ILE A 54 16.48 -10.04 -8.77
CA ILE A 54 15.45 -10.02 -7.74
C ILE A 54 14.40 -11.07 -8.06
N SER A 55 14.07 -11.89 -7.06
CA SER A 55 13.03 -12.91 -7.18
C SER A 55 11.66 -12.26 -7.46
N LYS A 56 11.00 -12.71 -8.52
CA LYS A 56 9.63 -12.31 -8.88
C LYS A 56 8.66 -12.43 -7.71
N ALA A 57 8.76 -13.50 -6.95
CA ALA A 57 7.88 -13.74 -5.81
C ALA A 57 7.98 -12.62 -4.77
N ILE A 58 9.20 -12.11 -4.51
CA ILE A 58 9.41 -11.02 -3.54
C ILE A 58 8.69 -9.75 -4.01
N VAL A 59 8.87 -9.35 -5.26
CA VAL A 59 8.24 -8.14 -5.80
C VAL A 59 6.72 -8.25 -5.78
N VAL A 60 6.17 -9.35 -6.29
CA VAL A 60 4.72 -9.58 -6.33
C VAL A 60 4.13 -9.59 -4.91
N ASP A 61 4.76 -10.30 -3.97
CA ASP A 61 4.30 -10.36 -2.60
C ASP A 61 4.33 -8.99 -1.90
N ILE A 62 5.33 -8.14 -2.19
CA ILE A 62 5.38 -6.77 -1.66
C ILE A 62 4.19 -5.95 -2.18
N LEU A 63 3.90 -6.01 -3.49
CA LEU A 63 2.77 -5.28 -4.07
C LEU A 63 1.44 -5.72 -3.47
N VAL A 64 1.24 -7.04 -3.34
CA VAL A 64 0.02 -7.59 -2.71
C VAL A 64 -0.13 -7.15 -1.26
N ILE A 65 0.97 -7.10 -0.50
CA ILE A 65 0.95 -6.59 0.88
C ILE A 65 0.56 -5.12 0.91
N LEU A 66 1.14 -4.28 0.03
CA LEU A 66 0.82 -2.87 -0.03
C LEU A 66 -0.67 -2.64 -0.35
N GLU A 67 -1.22 -3.34 -1.35
CA GLU A 67 -2.64 -3.25 -1.68
C GLU A 67 -3.54 -3.72 -0.53
N THR A 68 -3.14 -4.78 0.16
CA THR A 68 -3.90 -5.33 1.30
C THR A 68 -3.91 -4.35 2.48
N VAL A 69 -2.76 -3.79 2.85
CA VAL A 69 -2.62 -2.89 4.00
C VAL A 69 -3.27 -1.54 3.72
N LEU A 70 -3.12 -1.02 2.50
CA LEU A 70 -3.66 0.29 2.14
C LEU A 70 -5.13 0.21 1.69
N GLU A 71 -5.67 -1.00 1.50
CA GLU A 71 -7.03 -1.27 1.00
C GLU A 71 -7.38 -0.51 -0.30
N ILE A 72 -6.40 -0.46 -1.21
CA ILE A 72 -6.48 0.28 -2.48
C ILE A 72 -5.81 -0.51 -3.60
N GLU A 73 -6.30 -0.31 -4.81
CA GLU A 73 -5.66 -0.83 -6.01
C GLU A 73 -4.42 -0.01 -6.36
N LEU A 74 -3.27 -0.68 -6.50
CA LEU A 74 -1.98 -0.08 -6.80
C LEU A 74 -1.45 -0.51 -8.17
N SER A 75 -2.32 -0.94 -9.08
CA SER A 75 -1.93 -1.33 -10.44
C SER A 75 -1.19 -0.22 -11.21
N ARG A 76 -1.34 1.05 -10.82
CA ARG A 76 -0.70 2.22 -11.45
C ARG A 76 0.58 2.72 -10.74
N LEU A 77 1.12 1.91 -9.84
CA LEU A 77 2.32 2.22 -9.08
C LEU A 77 3.56 2.28 -9.99
N LEU A 78 4.55 3.07 -9.59
CA LEU A 78 5.88 3.14 -10.20
C LEU A 78 6.94 2.83 -9.14
N PRO A 79 8.09 2.23 -9.50
CA PRO A 79 9.19 2.02 -8.56
C PRO A 79 9.68 3.29 -7.85
N SER A 80 9.62 4.43 -8.55
CA SER A 80 10.03 5.73 -8.02
C SER A 80 8.98 6.41 -7.13
N ASP A 81 7.82 5.79 -6.91
CA ASP A 81 6.80 6.36 -6.04
C ASP A 81 7.31 6.40 -4.59
N ASP A 82 7.11 7.54 -3.94
CA ASP A 82 7.73 7.89 -2.67
C ASP A 82 6.69 7.94 -1.53
N PHE A 83 6.99 7.23 -0.44
CA PHE A 83 6.16 7.09 0.76
C PHE A 83 5.98 8.41 1.53
N SER A 84 6.91 9.35 1.40
CA SER A 84 6.85 10.67 2.04
C SER A 84 6.21 11.75 1.17
N GLN A 85 6.08 11.51 -0.14
CA GLN A 85 5.50 12.44 -1.10
C GLN A 85 4.18 11.92 -1.67
N ASN A 86 4.22 11.25 -2.82
CA ASN A 86 3.03 10.96 -3.59
C ASN A 86 2.20 9.80 -3.01
N LEU A 87 2.81 8.87 -2.27
CA LEU A 87 2.08 7.82 -1.57
C LEU A 87 1.72 8.20 -0.14
N ARG A 88 2.29 9.28 0.42
CA ARG A 88 2.05 9.71 1.81
C ARG A 88 0.57 9.79 2.14
N TYR A 89 -0.23 10.31 1.22
CA TYR A 89 -1.67 10.46 1.40
C TYR A 89 -2.39 9.14 1.67
N LEU A 90 -1.87 8.03 1.14
CA LEU A 90 -2.46 6.69 1.30
C LEU A 90 -2.33 6.20 2.75
N PHE A 91 -1.25 6.59 3.43
CA PHE A 91 -0.99 6.25 4.84
C PHE A 91 -1.67 7.24 5.81
N GLU A 92 -2.05 8.43 5.37
CA GLU A 92 -2.76 9.40 6.22
C GLU A 92 -4.20 8.99 6.56
N PHE A 93 -4.77 8.01 5.84
CA PHE A 93 -6.11 7.49 6.12
C PHE A 93 -6.18 6.54 7.29
N ASP A 94 -5.11 5.78 7.51
CA ASP A 94 -5.00 4.84 8.61
C ASP A 94 -3.68 5.05 9.35
N SER A 95 -3.79 5.61 10.55
CA SER A 95 -2.65 5.86 11.44
C SER A 95 -1.83 4.62 11.80
N MET A 96 -2.34 3.41 11.56
CA MET A 96 -1.63 2.16 11.80
C MET A 96 -1.05 1.52 10.52
N ALA A 97 -1.35 2.04 9.33
CA ALA A 97 -0.91 1.45 8.06
C ALA A 97 0.61 1.30 7.95
N ASP A 98 1.38 2.28 8.46
CA ASP A 98 2.84 2.21 8.48
C ASP A 98 3.34 1.01 9.29
N VAL A 99 2.74 0.78 10.47
CA VAL A 99 3.10 -0.31 11.38
C VAL A 99 2.66 -1.64 10.79
N ASP A 100 1.44 -1.72 10.28
CA ASP A 100 0.86 -2.92 9.68
C ASP A 100 1.63 -3.37 8.43
N LEU A 101 2.12 -2.42 7.64
CA LEU A 101 3.00 -2.71 6.50
C LEU A 101 4.30 -3.37 6.96
N VAL A 102 4.99 -2.76 7.93
CA VAL A 102 6.24 -3.30 8.46
C VAL A 102 6.03 -4.69 9.06
N GLU A 103 5.01 -4.87 9.91
CA GLU A 103 4.70 -6.17 10.51
C GLU A 103 4.34 -7.24 9.47
N SER A 104 3.62 -6.86 8.41
CA SER A 104 3.25 -7.76 7.34
C SER A 104 4.44 -8.20 6.51
N LEU A 105 5.39 -7.30 6.22
CA LEU A 105 6.65 -7.62 5.54
C LEU A 105 7.53 -8.53 6.40
N GLU A 106 7.72 -8.20 7.68
CA GLU A 106 8.49 -9.03 8.62
C GLU A 106 7.93 -10.45 8.69
N ARG A 107 6.61 -10.57 8.84
CA ARG A 107 5.93 -11.87 8.95
C ARG A 107 5.99 -12.66 7.65
N LYS A 108 5.80 -12.02 6.49
CA LYS A 108 5.81 -12.69 5.18
C LYS A 108 7.19 -13.21 4.82
N PHE A 109 8.22 -12.39 5.01
CA PHE A 109 9.58 -12.68 4.56
C PHE A 109 10.48 -13.24 5.66
N LEU A 110 9.98 -13.35 6.89
CA LEU A 110 10.73 -13.80 8.07
C LEU A 110 11.97 -12.94 8.35
N ILE A 111 11.86 -11.64 8.07
CA ILE A 111 12.92 -10.64 8.29
C ILE A 111 12.62 -9.77 9.50
N LYS A 112 13.62 -9.01 9.95
CA LYS A 112 13.45 -7.93 10.92
C LYS A 112 13.84 -6.59 10.33
N ILE A 113 13.00 -5.59 10.59
CA ILE A 113 13.15 -4.21 10.12
C ILE A 113 13.22 -3.32 11.35
N SER A 114 14.38 -2.74 11.60
CA SER A 114 14.52 -1.73 12.66
C SER A 114 13.91 -0.39 12.24
N ASP A 115 13.56 0.45 13.21
CA ASP A 115 13.03 1.79 12.96
C ASP A 115 13.94 2.61 12.04
N ILE A 116 15.27 2.52 12.23
CA ILE A 116 16.26 3.21 11.39
C ILE A 116 16.25 2.67 9.96
N GLU A 117 16.12 1.36 9.78
CA GLU A 117 16.01 0.77 8.43
C GLU A 117 14.71 1.21 7.75
N ALA A 118 13.58 1.16 8.47
CA ALA A 118 12.29 1.63 7.97
C ALA A 118 12.34 3.11 7.57
N GLU A 119 12.96 3.97 8.38
CA GLU A 119 13.15 5.39 8.06
C GLU A 119 13.96 5.62 6.77
N ASN A 120 14.83 4.69 6.37
CA ASN A 120 15.63 4.82 5.15
C ASN A 120 14.90 4.35 3.87
N ILE A 121 13.76 3.66 4.00
CA ILE A 121 12.96 3.20 2.87
C ILE A 121 12.09 4.37 2.41
N LYS A 122 12.42 4.99 1.26
CA LYS A 122 11.70 6.18 0.76
C LYS A 122 10.79 5.88 -0.40
N THR A 123 11.19 4.95 -1.26
CA THR A 123 10.46 4.59 -2.48
C THR A 123 10.08 3.12 -2.53
N ILE A 124 9.20 2.76 -3.47
CA ILE A 124 8.89 1.36 -3.78
C ILE A 124 10.14 0.58 -4.18
N GLU A 125 11.02 1.18 -4.98
CA GLU A 125 12.31 0.61 -5.34
C GLU A 125 13.15 0.32 -4.09
N ASP A 126 13.26 1.27 -3.16
CA ASP A 126 14.02 1.09 -1.92
C ASP A 126 13.46 -0.07 -1.10
N LEU A 127 12.14 -0.20 -1.01
CA LEU A 127 11.46 -1.27 -0.29
C LEU A 127 11.78 -2.64 -0.92
N VAL A 128 11.61 -2.76 -2.24
CA VAL A 128 11.89 -4.00 -2.98
C VAL A 128 13.35 -4.41 -2.81
N MET A 129 14.28 -3.47 -2.99
CA MET A 129 15.71 -3.71 -2.84
C MET A 129 16.07 -4.10 -1.41
N PHE A 130 15.52 -3.41 -0.41
CA PHE A 130 15.76 -3.69 1.00
C PHE A 130 15.32 -5.11 1.37
N VAL A 131 14.07 -5.48 1.05
CA VAL A 131 13.53 -6.81 1.37
C VAL A 131 14.29 -7.90 0.63
N SER A 132 14.56 -7.71 -0.67
CA SER A 132 15.34 -8.65 -1.47
C SER A 132 16.72 -8.92 -0.86
N ASN A 133 17.43 -7.87 -0.48
CA ASN A 133 18.74 -7.98 0.16
C ASN A 133 18.65 -8.69 1.52
N LYS A 134 17.65 -8.36 2.36
CA LYS A 134 17.46 -9.02 3.66
C LYS A 134 17.18 -10.51 3.53
N VAL A 135 16.30 -10.89 2.60
CA VAL A 135 15.95 -12.30 2.37
C VAL A 135 17.15 -13.09 1.87
N ASN A 136 17.93 -12.54 0.94
CA ASN A 136 19.10 -13.24 0.38
C ASN A 136 20.30 -13.31 1.34
N CYS A 137 20.35 -12.46 2.37
CA CYS A 137 21.38 -12.48 3.40
C CYS A 137 21.05 -13.34 4.63
N THR A 138 19.85 -13.93 4.70
CA THR A 138 19.36 -14.78 5.81
C THR A 138 19.56 -16.26 5.47
#